data_AF-A0A2P6M878-F1
#
_entry.id   AF-A0A2P6M878-F1
#
_cell.length_a   1.000
_cell.length_b   1.000
_cell.length_c   1.000
_cell.angle_alpha   90.00
_cell.angle_beta   90.00
_cell.angle_gamma   90.00
#
_symmetry.space_group_name_H-M   'P 1'
#
loop_
_entity.id
_entity.type
_entity.pdbx_description
1 polymer ?
#
loop_
_entity_poly.entity_id
_entity_poly.type
_entity_poly.pdbx_seq_one_letter_code
_entity_poly.pdbx_strand_id
1 'polypeptide(L)'
;MAATTILALALAAGAVPAFAQETGLADAEARLREAATAVEAAMQEVQARQAQLQSAREALSAAEAARDQAEDRLARTEAQAARSQLTRRQVDADRALADKAVQAVAQARAQIQALESDMDSGQATLMAAKSAVDAARESVAAALGPDTKG
;
A
#
# COMPACT_ATOMS: atom_id res chain seq x y z
N MET A 1 70.92 -33.95 -7.38
CA MET A 1 70.28 -34.91 -8.28
C MET A 1 69.27 -35.72 -7.49
N ALA A 2 68.03 -35.75 -7.99
CA ALA A 2 66.92 -36.67 -7.72
C ALA A 2 66.55 -37.03 -6.26
N ALA A 3 65.34 -36.63 -5.86
CA ALA A 3 64.33 -37.58 -5.38
C ALA A 3 62.93 -36.98 -5.48
N THR A 4 62.19 -37.52 -6.44
CA THR A 4 60.76 -37.37 -6.70
C THR A 4 59.94 -37.81 -5.49
N THR A 5 58.94 -37.02 -5.08
CA THR A 5 57.77 -37.57 -4.38
C THR A 5 56.51 -36.86 -4.86
N ILE A 6 55.70 -37.67 -5.54
CA ILE A 6 54.34 -37.44 -5.98
C ILE A 6 53.45 -37.32 -4.73
N LEU A 7 52.62 -36.29 -4.62
CA LEU A 7 51.45 -36.35 -3.75
C LEU A 7 50.20 -35.92 -4.51
N ALA A 8 49.25 -36.85 -4.50
CA ALA A 8 48.06 -36.91 -5.32
C ALA A 8 47.17 -35.67 -5.21
N LEU A 9 46.89 -35.07 -6.36
CA LEU A 9 45.74 -34.21 -6.56
C LEU A 9 44.51 -35.12 -6.63
N ALA A 10 43.88 -35.39 -5.49
CA ALA A 10 42.63 -36.12 -5.42
C ALA A 10 41.50 -35.20 -5.92
N LEU A 11 41.14 -35.41 -7.18
CA LEU A 11 39.97 -34.86 -7.85
C LEU A 11 38.70 -35.44 -7.19
N ALA A 12 38.16 -34.77 -6.16
CA ALA A 12 36.83 -35.06 -5.64
C ALA A 12 35.79 -34.30 -6.46
N ALA A 13 35.48 -34.83 -7.64
CA ALA A 13 34.29 -34.46 -8.39
C ALA A 13 33.08 -35.22 -7.80
N GLY A 14 32.00 -34.48 -7.54
CA GLY A 14 30.65 -35.04 -7.56
C GLY A 14 30.15 -35.70 -6.27
N ALA A 15 30.02 -34.93 -5.19
CA ALA A 15 28.99 -35.17 -4.18
C ALA A 15 28.79 -33.88 -3.40
N VAL A 16 27.97 -32.96 -3.94
CA VAL A 16 27.28 -32.03 -3.04
C VAL A 16 26.46 -32.94 -2.12
N PRO A 17 26.66 -32.91 -0.78
CA PRO A 17 25.95 -33.82 0.09
C PRO A 17 24.45 -33.58 -0.12
N ALA A 18 23.69 -34.65 -0.39
CA ALA A 18 22.23 -34.57 -0.56
C ALA A 18 21.54 -33.78 0.58
N PHE A 19 22.13 -33.83 1.77
CA PHE A 19 21.74 -33.03 2.94
C PHE A 19 21.83 -31.50 2.73
N ALA A 20 22.85 -30.98 2.03
CA ALA A 20 22.95 -29.54 1.73
C ALA A 20 21.90 -29.09 0.71
N GLN A 21 21.49 -30.00 -0.17
CA GLN A 21 20.49 -29.75 -1.20
C GLN A 21 19.06 -29.84 -0.61
N GLU A 22 18.80 -30.79 0.30
CA GLU A 22 17.56 -30.86 1.09
C GLU A 22 17.39 -29.64 2.02
N THR A 23 18.46 -29.18 2.69
CA THR A 23 18.37 -27.96 3.52
C THR A 23 18.14 -26.71 2.68
N GLY A 24 18.80 -26.60 1.52
CA GLY A 24 18.61 -25.45 0.62
C GLY A 24 17.20 -25.39 0.03
N LEU A 25 16.59 -26.53 -0.26
CA LEU A 25 15.21 -26.61 -0.74
C LEU A 25 14.19 -26.27 0.37
N ALA A 26 14.39 -26.80 1.58
CA ALA A 26 13.53 -26.49 2.73
C ALA A 26 13.56 -24.98 3.07
N ASP A 27 14.74 -24.36 3.05
CA ASP A 27 14.90 -22.92 3.27
C ASP A 27 14.26 -22.09 2.15
N ALA A 28 14.38 -22.52 0.90
CA ALA A 28 13.76 -21.84 -0.23
C ALA A 28 12.22 -21.94 -0.20
N GLU A 29 11.66 -23.09 0.19
CA GLU A 29 10.22 -23.25 0.40
C GLU A 29 9.72 -22.40 1.57
N ALA A 30 10.47 -22.31 2.67
CA ALA A 30 10.12 -21.46 3.80
C ALA A 30 10.05 -19.99 3.39
N ARG A 31 11.04 -19.50 2.65
CA ARG A 31 11.06 -18.14 2.07
C ARG A 31 9.90 -17.92 1.10
N LEU A 32 9.54 -18.92 0.30
CA LEU A 32 8.40 -18.81 -0.61
C LEU A 32 7.07 -18.68 0.16
N ARG A 33 6.89 -19.45 1.23
CA ARG A 33 5.70 -19.36 2.09
C ARG A 33 5.63 -17.99 2.76
N GLU A 34 6.74 -17.50 3.31
CA GLU A 34 6.83 -16.18 3.94
C GLU A 34 6.57 -15.04 2.95
N ALA A 35 7.11 -15.14 1.73
CA ALA A 35 6.86 -14.15 0.69
C ALA A 35 5.39 -14.19 0.23
N ALA A 36 4.78 -15.37 0.13
CA ALA A 36 3.37 -15.51 -0.22
C ALA A 36 2.45 -14.89 0.85
N THR A 37 2.71 -15.12 2.13
CA THR A 37 1.95 -14.48 3.21
C THR A 37 2.14 -12.96 3.23
N ALA A 38 3.35 -12.47 2.92
CA ALA A 38 3.59 -11.04 2.77
C ALA A 38 2.80 -10.42 1.61
N VAL A 39 2.67 -11.12 0.48
CA VAL A 39 1.83 -10.68 -0.65
C VAL A 39 0.35 -10.61 -0.24
N GLU A 40 -0.17 -11.65 0.42
CA GLU A 40 -1.56 -11.67 0.89
C GLU A 40 -1.84 -10.50 1.85
N ALA A 41 -0.96 -10.28 2.82
CA ALA A 41 -1.07 -9.15 3.75
C ALA A 41 -1.04 -7.80 3.02
N ALA A 42 -0.11 -7.61 2.08
CA ALA A 42 -0.01 -6.38 1.29
C ALA A 42 -1.25 -6.15 0.40
N MET A 43 -1.84 -7.22 -0.16
CA MET A 43 -3.08 -7.12 -0.92
C MET A 43 -4.27 -6.70 -0.05
N GLN A 44 -4.42 -7.30 1.14
CA GLN A 44 -5.47 -6.94 2.09
C GLN A 44 -5.36 -5.47 2.50
N GLU A 45 -4.14 -5.02 2.79
CA GLU A 45 -3.87 -3.63 3.14
C GLU A 45 -4.25 -2.66 2.01
N VAL A 46 -3.87 -2.96 0.76
CA VAL A 46 -4.26 -2.15 -0.41
C VAL A 46 -5.78 -2.10 -0.56
N GLN A 47 -6.48 -3.22 -0.39
CA GLN A 47 -7.94 -3.27 -0.45
C GLN A 47 -8.58 -2.42 0.66
N ALA A 48 -8.07 -2.51 1.89
CA ALA A 48 -8.55 -1.71 3.02
C ALA A 48 -8.38 -0.22 2.75
N ARG A 49 -7.22 0.20 2.23
CA ARG A 49 -6.98 1.60 1.83
C ARG A 49 -7.90 2.04 0.69
N GLN A 50 -8.22 1.16 -0.25
CA GLN A 50 -9.12 1.50 -1.37
C GLN A 50 -10.53 1.78 -0.86
N ALA A 51 -11.01 0.96 0.08
CA ALA A 51 -12.30 1.18 0.73
C ALA A 51 -12.31 2.50 1.53
N GLN A 52 -11.23 2.80 2.26
CA GLN A 52 -11.09 4.07 2.97
C GLN A 52 -11.10 5.28 2.02
N LEU A 53 -10.39 5.20 0.90
CA LEU A 53 -10.34 6.25 -0.12
C LEU A 53 -11.73 6.49 -0.72
N GLN A 54 -12.46 5.42 -1.04
CA GLN A 54 -13.83 5.52 -1.55
C GLN A 54 -14.75 6.20 -0.53
N SER A 55 -14.71 5.75 0.72
CA SER A 55 -15.51 6.36 1.80
C SER A 55 -15.17 7.84 2.01
N ALA A 56 -13.89 8.21 1.93
CA ALA A 56 -13.45 9.61 2.04
C ALA A 56 -13.95 10.47 0.87
N ARG A 57 -14.00 9.92 -0.36
CA ARG A 57 -14.56 10.60 -1.54
C ARG A 57 -16.07 10.82 -1.42
N GLU A 58 -16.79 9.84 -0.88
CA GLU A 58 -18.22 9.99 -0.57
C GLU A 58 -18.45 11.06 0.50
N ALA A 59 -17.62 11.07 1.55
CA ALA A 59 -17.66 12.11 2.58
C ALA A 59 -17.34 13.51 2.03
N LEU A 60 -16.38 13.63 1.11
CA LEU A 60 -16.10 14.89 0.42
C LEU A 60 -17.32 15.38 -0.38
N SER A 61 -17.96 14.51 -1.16
CA SER A 61 -19.16 14.84 -1.91
C SER A 61 -20.29 15.35 -0.99
N ALA A 62 -20.50 14.68 0.14
CA ALA A 62 -21.47 15.13 1.15
C ALA A 62 -21.08 16.48 1.78
N ALA A 63 -19.80 16.71 2.05
CA ALA A 63 -19.30 17.98 2.58
C ALA A 63 -19.45 19.13 1.58
N GLU A 64 -19.22 18.88 0.29
CA GLU A 64 -19.42 19.86 -0.78
C GLU A 64 -20.90 20.24 -0.92
N ALA A 65 -21.80 19.26 -0.89
CA ALA A 65 -23.24 19.52 -0.88
C ALA A 65 -23.67 20.32 0.36
N ALA A 66 -23.11 20.03 1.54
CA ALA A 66 -23.38 20.77 2.76
C ALA A 66 -22.85 22.21 2.71
N ARG A 67 -21.68 22.44 2.09
CA ARG A 67 -21.14 23.78 1.82
C ARG A 67 -22.08 24.57 0.93
N ASP A 68 -22.49 24.00 -0.20
CA ASP A 68 -23.36 24.69 -1.16
C ASP A 68 -24.70 25.09 -0.51
N GLN A 69 -25.28 24.20 0.31
CA GLN A 69 -26.49 24.52 1.08
C GLN A 69 -26.27 25.64 2.11
N ALA A 70 -25.10 25.67 2.77
CA ALA A 70 -24.75 26.70 3.73
C ALA A 70 -24.52 28.06 3.06
N GLU A 71 -23.87 28.09 1.89
CA GLU A 71 -23.66 29.29 1.08
C GLU A 71 -24.99 29.84 0.54
N ASP A 72 -25.86 28.98 0.01
CA ASP A 72 -27.21 29.37 -0.43
C ASP A 72 -28.04 29.95 0.71
N ARG A 73 -27.94 29.35 1.90
CA ARG A 73 -28.60 29.85 3.09
C ARG A 73 -28.04 31.22 3.50
N LEU A 74 -26.72 31.37 3.56
CA LEU A 74 -26.08 32.63 3.87
C LEU A 74 -26.53 33.73 2.89
N ALA A 75 -26.53 33.46 1.58
CA ALA A 75 -26.96 34.42 0.56
C ALA A 75 -28.43 34.87 0.76
N ARG A 76 -29.33 33.92 1.08
CA ARG A 76 -30.73 34.24 1.42
C ARG A 76 -30.83 35.09 2.69
N THR A 77 -30.08 34.75 3.73
CA THR A 77 -30.07 35.46 5.00
C THR A 77 -29.52 36.88 4.85
N GLU A 78 -28.46 37.07 4.06
CA GLU A 78 -27.90 38.38 3.72
C GLU A 78 -28.91 39.23 2.92
N ALA A 79 -29.61 38.64 1.95
CA ALA A 79 -30.64 39.34 1.18
C ALA A 79 -31.83 39.80 2.04
N GLN A 80 -32.25 38.99 3.02
CA GLN A 80 -33.32 39.38 3.97
C GLN A 80 -32.82 40.43 4.98
N ALA A 81 -31.58 40.33 5.45
CA ALA A 81 -30.97 41.33 6.31
C ALA A 81 -30.84 42.70 5.63
N ALA A 82 -30.52 42.73 4.33
CA ALA A 82 -30.50 43.95 3.53
C ALA A 82 -31.89 44.64 3.41
N ARG A 83 -32.97 43.88 3.62
CA ARG A 83 -34.36 44.37 3.70
C ARG A 83 -34.80 44.65 5.14
N SER A 84 -33.88 44.63 6.11
CA SER A 84 -34.14 44.78 7.54
C SER A 84 -35.08 43.71 8.13
N GLN A 85 -35.21 42.55 7.48
CA GLN A 85 -36.09 41.46 7.91
C GLN A 85 -35.40 40.47 8.85
N LEU A 86 -34.06 40.46 8.88
CA LEU A 86 -33.24 39.63 9.75
C LEU A 86 -32.23 40.46 10.54
N THR A 87 -31.84 39.91 11.68
CA THR A 87 -30.84 40.51 12.55
C THR A 87 -29.42 40.20 12.06
N ARG A 88 -28.47 41.10 12.36
CA ARG A 88 -27.05 40.87 12.10
C ARG A 88 -26.53 39.58 12.74
N ARG A 89 -27.05 39.23 13.93
CA ARG A 89 -26.71 37.99 14.64
C ARG A 89 -27.07 36.72 13.86
N GLN A 90 -28.19 36.73 13.12
CA GLN A 90 -28.60 35.59 12.29
C GLN A 90 -27.67 35.45 11.06
N VAL A 91 -27.30 36.57 10.44
CA VAL A 91 -26.32 36.58 9.34
C VAL A 91 -24.97 36.03 9.82
N ASP A 92 -24.49 36.50 10.97
CA ASP A 92 -23.20 36.06 11.52
C ASP A 92 -23.20 34.55 11.86
N ALA A 93 -24.33 34.02 12.35
CA ALA A 93 -24.48 32.59 12.62
C ALA A 93 -24.44 31.75 11.34
N ASP A 94 -25.15 32.17 10.30
CA ASP A 94 -25.15 31.48 9.01
C ASP A 94 -23.78 31.60 8.30
N ARG A 95 -23.07 32.72 8.46
CA ARG A 95 -21.71 32.89 7.95
C ARG A 95 -20.74 31.93 8.63
N ALA A 96 -20.82 31.81 9.95
CA ALA A 96 -20.00 30.85 10.69
C ALA A 96 -20.29 29.39 10.29
N LEU A 97 -21.53 29.07 9.89
CA LEU A 97 -21.88 27.75 9.35
C LEU A 97 -21.25 27.52 7.97
N ALA A 98 -21.31 28.51 7.07
CA ALA A 98 -20.67 28.44 5.76
C ALA A 98 -19.14 28.28 5.89
N ASP A 99 -18.51 29.08 6.75
CA ASP A 99 -17.07 28.98 7.00
C ASP A 99 -16.66 27.59 7.52
N LYS A 100 -17.45 27.00 8.44
CA LYS A 100 -17.23 25.63 8.91
C LYS A 100 -17.37 24.60 7.81
N ALA A 101 -18.35 24.76 6.92
CA ALA A 101 -18.56 23.83 5.82
C ALA A 101 -17.39 23.89 4.82
N VAL A 102 -16.86 25.09 4.53
CA VAL A 102 -15.64 25.27 3.72
C VAL A 102 -14.44 24.57 4.37
N GLN A 103 -14.27 24.72 5.69
CA GLN A 103 -13.20 24.03 6.42
C GLN A 103 -13.35 22.49 6.37
N ALA A 104 -14.57 21.98 6.50
CA ALA A 104 -14.85 20.54 6.40
C ALA A 104 -14.48 19.98 5.02
N VAL A 105 -14.81 20.70 3.94
CA VAL A 105 -14.39 20.33 2.57
C VAL A 105 -12.86 20.31 2.45
N ALA A 106 -12.17 21.33 2.98
CA ALA A 106 -10.71 21.38 2.95
C ALA A 106 -10.06 20.21 3.71
N GLN A 107 -10.61 19.85 4.87
CA GLN A 107 -10.13 18.70 5.66
C GLN A 107 -10.36 17.38 4.92
N ALA A 108 -11.54 17.19 4.32
CA ALA A 108 -11.85 15.99 3.54
C ALA A 108 -10.89 15.83 2.34
N ARG A 109 -10.56 16.92 1.65
CA ARG A 109 -9.56 16.90 0.55
C ARG A 109 -8.17 16.54 1.04
N ALA A 110 -7.74 17.11 2.17
CA ALA A 110 -6.44 16.79 2.76
C ALA A 110 -6.36 15.32 3.18
N GLN A 111 -7.44 14.77 3.74
CA GLN A 111 -7.53 13.34 4.10
C GLN A 111 -7.44 12.44 2.87
N ILE A 112 -8.15 12.78 1.77
CA ILE A 112 -8.04 12.04 0.51
C ILE A 112 -6.60 12.05 0.00
N GLN A 113 -5.93 13.21 0.00
CA GLN A 113 -4.55 13.32 -0.45
C GLN A 113 -3.59 12.45 0.38
N ALA A 114 -3.78 12.40 1.70
CA ALA A 114 -3.01 11.53 2.58
C ALA A 114 -3.25 10.04 2.25
N LEU A 115 -4.51 9.64 2.06
CA LEU A 115 -4.87 8.27 1.68
C LEU A 115 -4.32 7.87 0.30
N GLU A 116 -4.27 8.80 -0.66
CA GLU A 116 -3.65 8.55 -1.97
C GLU A 116 -2.14 8.34 -1.84
N SER A 117 -1.45 9.13 -1.01
CA SER A 117 -0.03 8.90 -0.72
C SER A 117 0.22 7.55 -0.02
N ASP A 118 -0.65 7.16 0.92
CA ASP A 118 -0.56 5.87 1.61
C ASP A 118 -0.85 4.70 0.66
N MET A 119 -1.71 4.91 -0.33
CA MET A 119 -1.99 3.93 -1.39
C MET A 119 -0.74 3.65 -2.21
N ASP A 120 -0.02 4.69 -2.64
CA ASP A 120 1.19 4.55 -3.44
C ASP A 120 2.27 3.75 -2.68
N SER A 121 2.45 4.03 -1.40
CA SER A 121 3.31 3.26 -0.49
C SER A 121 2.86 1.79 -0.37
N GLY A 122 1.55 1.56 -0.25
CA GLY A 122 0.98 0.21 -0.21
C GLY A 122 1.21 -0.58 -1.50
N GLN A 123 1.05 0.06 -2.66
CA GLN A 123 1.32 -0.54 -3.96
C GLN A 123 2.79 -0.87 -4.14
N ALA A 124 3.70 0.03 -3.72
CA ALA A 124 5.14 -0.23 -3.73
C ALA A 124 5.49 -1.45 -2.86
N THR A 125 4.90 -1.55 -1.66
CA THR A 125 5.06 -2.69 -0.76
C THR A 125 4.57 -3.99 -1.40
N LEU A 126 3.41 -3.97 -2.07
CA LEU A 126 2.88 -5.12 -2.79
C LEU A 126 3.80 -5.56 -3.94
N MET A 127 4.36 -4.61 -4.70
CA MET A 127 5.33 -4.91 -5.76
C MET A 127 6.61 -5.55 -5.21
N ALA A 128 7.14 -5.02 -4.10
CA ALA A 128 8.31 -5.60 -3.43
C ALA A 128 8.03 -7.03 -2.94
N ALA A 129 6.86 -7.28 -2.34
CA ALA A 129 6.47 -8.62 -1.89
C ALA A 129 6.34 -9.60 -3.08
N LYS A 130 5.76 -9.17 -4.21
CA LYS A 130 5.70 -10.00 -5.43
C LYS A 130 7.09 -10.33 -5.98
N SER A 131 7.99 -9.35 -6.01
CA SER A 131 9.37 -9.57 -6.44
C SER A 131 10.10 -10.56 -5.53
N ALA A 132 9.83 -10.53 -4.21
CA ALA A 132 10.37 -11.51 -3.27
C ALA A 132 9.83 -12.92 -3.52
N VAL A 133 8.55 -13.06 -3.87
CA VAL A 133 7.96 -14.36 -4.29
C VAL A 133 8.65 -14.89 -5.53
N ASP A 134 8.87 -14.05 -6.55
CA ASP A 134 9.52 -14.48 -7.79
C ASP A 134 10.97 -14.92 -7.54
N ALA A 135 11.73 -14.16 -6.74
CA ALA A 135 13.09 -14.54 -6.35
C ALA A 135 13.14 -15.85 -5.51
N ALA A 136 12.15 -16.06 -4.64
CA ALA A 136 12.02 -17.29 -3.87
C ALA A 136 11.70 -18.49 -4.79
N ARG A 137 10.84 -18.31 -5.80
CA ARG A 137 10.55 -19.34 -6.81
C ARG A 137 11.77 -19.72 -7.63
N GLU A 138 12.55 -18.73 -8.06
CA GLU A 138 13.82 -18.98 -8.76
C GLU A 138 14.81 -19.75 -7.88
N SER A 139 14.87 -19.43 -6.59
CA SER A 139 15.70 -20.16 -5.63
C SER A 139 15.26 -21.62 -5.47
N VAL A 140 13.96 -21.88 -5.40
CA VAL A 140 13.39 -23.25 -5.38
C VAL A 140 13.73 -24.00 -6.68
N ALA A 141 13.55 -23.36 -7.84
CA ALA A 141 13.86 -23.96 -9.13
C ALA A 141 15.36 -24.29 -9.28
N ALA A 142 16.23 -23.39 -8.82
CA ALA A 142 17.68 -23.62 -8.82
C ALA A 142 18.09 -24.77 -7.88
N ALA A 143 17.43 -24.91 -6.73
CA ALA A 143 17.68 -26.00 -5.77
C ALA A 143 17.25 -27.38 -6.32
N LEU A 144 16.20 -27.42 -7.14
CA LEU A 144 15.72 -28.62 -7.82
C LEU A 144 16.63 -29.06 -8.99
N GLY A 145 17.38 -28.12 -9.57
CA GLY A 145 18.29 -28.37 -10.69
C GLY A 145 17.58 -28.66 -12.03
N PRO A 146 18.25 -28.52 -13.18
CA PRO A 146 17.72 -29.03 -14.44
C PRO A 146 17.67 -30.56 -14.35
N ASP A 147 16.53 -31.17 -14.68
CA ASP A 147 16.37 -32.63 -14.78
C ASP A 147 17.59 -33.27 -15.46
N THR A 148 18.45 -33.94 -14.70
CA THR A 148 19.45 -34.85 -15.25
C THR A 148 18.74 -36.13 -15.69
N LYS A 149 17.96 -36.03 -16.75
CA LYS A 149 17.56 -37.18 -17.59
C LYS A 149 18.30 -37.06 -18.91
N GLY A 150 19.49 -37.66 -18.95
CA GLY A 150 20.28 -37.96 -20.13
C GLY A 150 21.00 -39.27 -19.90
#